data_AF-A0A8B9MN35-F1
#
_entry.id   AF-A0A8B9MN35-F1
#
_cell.length_a   1.000
_cell.length_b   1.000
_cell.length_c   1.000
_cell.angle_alpha   90.00
_cell.angle_beta   90.00
_cell.angle_gamma   90.00
#
_symmetry.space_group_name_H-M   'P 1'
#
loop_
_entity.id
_entity.type
_entity.pdbx_description
1 polymer ?
#
loop_
_entity_poly.entity_id
_entity_poly.type
_entity_poly.pdbx_seq_one_letter_code
_entity_poly.pdbx_strand_id
1 'polypeptide(L)'
;NCRLLLVCIFVYCFICALGPFFCRYSERSLTKCVGITIETRPDYCLKRHLSDMLSYGCTRLEIGVQSVYEDVARDTNRGHTVKAVCESFHLAKDAGFKVVAHMMPDLPNMGLERDMDQFVEFFENPAFRPDGMKLYPTLVIRGTGLYELWKTGRYKSYPPSTLVDLVARILALVPPWTRVYRVQRDIPMPLVSSGVEHGNLRELALARMKDLGTQCRDVRTREVGIQEIHHKVRPYQIELVRRDYVANGGWETFLSYEDPEQDILVGLLRLRKCSEESFRPELKGGVSIVRELHVYGSVVPVSSRDPSKFQHQGFGMLLMEEAERIAKEEHGSWKIAVISGVGTRNYYRKIGYELEGPYMVKKLD
;
A
#
# COMPACT_ATOMS: atom_id res chain seq x y z
N ASN A 1 -10.64 8.29 -22.24
CA ASN A 1 -9.54 8.42 -21.25
C ASN A 1 -9.42 9.77 -20.54
N CYS A 2 -10.15 10.84 -20.90
CA CYS A 2 -9.99 12.16 -20.25
C CYS A 2 -10.87 12.46 -19.02
N ARG A 3 -11.91 11.66 -18.70
CA ARG A 3 -12.85 12.02 -17.61
C ARG A 3 -12.34 11.71 -16.20
N LEU A 4 -11.52 10.67 -15.99
CA LEU A 4 -10.90 10.39 -14.68
C LEU A 4 -9.76 11.38 -14.36
N LEU A 5 -9.04 11.83 -15.40
CA LEU A 5 -7.96 12.81 -15.26
C LEU A 5 -8.51 14.16 -14.77
N LEU A 6 -9.69 14.58 -15.25
CA LEU A 6 -10.30 15.84 -14.85
C LEU A 6 -10.69 15.89 -13.36
N VAL A 7 -11.16 14.77 -12.79
CA VAL A 7 -11.55 14.69 -11.38
C VAL A 7 -10.31 14.69 -10.48
N CYS A 8 -9.22 14.02 -10.86
CA CYS A 8 -7.94 14.11 -10.15
C CYS A 8 -7.36 15.52 -10.19
N ILE A 9 -7.41 16.21 -11.33
CA ILE A 9 -6.88 17.57 -11.50
C ILE A 9 -7.64 18.60 -10.63
N PHE A 10 -8.98 18.49 -10.52
CA PHE A 10 -9.77 19.42 -9.71
C PHE A 10 -9.49 19.30 -8.21
N VAL A 11 -9.30 18.07 -7.70
CA VAL A 11 -8.91 17.83 -6.30
C VAL A 11 -7.48 18.29 -6.04
N TYR A 12 -6.57 18.09 -7.00
CA TYR A 12 -5.18 18.54 -6.90
C TYR A 12 -5.10 20.08 -6.76
N CYS A 13 -5.84 20.82 -7.59
CA CYS A 13 -5.79 22.29 -7.60
C CYS A 13 -6.27 22.92 -6.28
N PHE A 14 -7.29 22.33 -5.64
CA PHE A 14 -7.81 22.81 -4.33
C PHE A 14 -6.85 22.49 -3.17
N ILE A 15 -6.19 21.32 -3.21
CA ILE A 15 -5.20 20.91 -2.20
C ILE A 15 -3.92 21.74 -2.33
N CYS A 16 -3.49 22.08 -3.55
CA CYS A 16 -2.27 22.86 -3.79
C CYS A 16 -2.27 24.25 -3.14
N ALA A 17 -3.42 24.93 -3.11
CA ALA A 17 -3.52 26.30 -2.58
C ALA A 17 -3.68 26.37 -1.05
N LEU A 18 -4.27 25.35 -0.43
CA LEU A 18 -4.65 25.36 1.00
C LEU A 18 -3.89 24.33 1.86
N GLY A 19 -3.15 23.39 1.26
CA GLY A 19 -2.53 22.26 1.96
C GLY A 19 -1.69 22.61 3.19
N PRO A 20 -0.73 23.56 3.11
CA PRO A 20 0.08 23.95 4.26
C PRO A 20 -0.73 24.61 5.38
N PHE A 21 -1.77 25.39 5.05
CA PHE A 21 -2.67 26.00 6.01
C PHE A 21 -3.60 24.96 6.66
N PHE A 22 -4.11 24.02 5.87
CA PHE A 22 -4.92 22.90 6.35
C PHE A 22 -4.18 22.10 7.42
N CYS A 23 -2.90 21.78 7.21
CA CYS A 23 -2.14 20.97 8.16
C CYS A 23 -2.03 21.62 9.55
N ARG A 24 -1.84 22.94 9.64
CA ARG A 24 -1.69 23.62 10.94
C ARG A 24 -2.98 23.64 11.77
N TYR A 25 -4.13 23.87 11.12
CA TYR A 25 -5.42 23.91 11.81
C TYR A 25 -5.97 22.50 12.07
N SER A 26 -5.80 21.58 11.11
CA SER A 26 -6.30 20.20 11.20
C SER A 26 -5.66 19.42 12.35
N GLU A 27 -4.42 19.75 12.72
CA GLU A 27 -3.73 19.11 13.85
C GLU A 27 -4.46 19.30 15.21
N ARG A 28 -5.10 20.46 15.39
CA ARG A 28 -5.88 20.82 16.57
C ARG A 28 -7.36 20.42 16.48
N SER A 29 -7.79 19.87 15.34
CA SER A 29 -9.16 19.42 15.15
C SER A 29 -9.51 18.25 16.08
N LEU A 30 -10.77 18.21 16.53
CA LEU A 30 -11.35 17.06 17.23
C LEU A 30 -11.49 15.87 16.27
N THR A 31 -11.91 16.12 15.02
CA THR A 31 -11.97 15.13 13.95
C THR A 31 -10.63 15.11 13.22
N LYS A 32 -9.89 14.02 13.39
CA LYS A 32 -8.47 13.92 13.02
C LYS A 32 -8.28 13.27 11.66
N CYS A 33 -7.52 13.90 10.77
CA CYS A 33 -7.07 13.29 9.53
C CYS A 33 -5.83 12.41 9.81
N VAL A 34 -6.03 11.09 9.82
CA VAL A 34 -4.96 10.11 10.13
C VAL A 34 -4.06 9.77 8.93
N GLY A 35 -4.45 10.19 7.72
CA GLY A 35 -3.65 10.01 6.52
C GLY A 35 -4.38 10.48 5.27
N ILE A 36 -3.63 10.92 4.27
CA ILE A 36 -4.14 11.30 2.95
C ILE A 36 -3.48 10.39 1.93
N THR A 37 -4.32 9.83 1.05
CA THR A 37 -3.87 9.00 -0.08
C THR A 37 -4.01 9.79 -1.37
N ILE A 38 -2.94 9.86 -2.16
CA ILE A 38 -2.95 10.50 -3.47
C ILE A 38 -2.66 9.44 -4.53
N GLU A 39 -3.58 9.29 -5.48
CA GLU A 39 -3.38 8.44 -6.65
C GLU A 39 -2.75 9.27 -7.78
N THR A 40 -1.74 8.72 -8.44
CA THR A 40 -0.99 9.44 -9.47
C THR A 40 -0.38 8.50 -10.50
N ARG A 41 0.20 9.09 -11.54
CA ARG A 41 1.01 8.38 -12.52
C ARG A 41 2.49 8.46 -12.10
N PRO A 42 3.32 7.47 -12.47
CA PRO A 42 4.75 7.48 -12.11
C PRO A 42 5.51 8.70 -12.64
N ASP A 43 5.12 9.25 -13.81
CA ASP A 43 5.69 10.47 -14.39
C ASP A 43 5.37 11.75 -13.60
N TYR A 44 4.42 11.69 -12.67
CA TYR A 44 4.12 12.77 -11.72
C TYR A 44 4.60 12.47 -10.28
N CYS A 45 5.60 11.60 -10.12
CA CYS A 45 6.25 11.31 -8.83
C CYS A 45 7.70 11.84 -8.74
N LEU A 46 7.97 12.99 -9.38
CA LEU A 46 9.28 13.65 -9.30
C LEU A 46 9.51 14.30 -7.93
N LYS A 47 10.77 14.59 -7.58
CA LYS A 47 11.18 15.17 -6.27
C LYS A 47 10.34 16.38 -5.83
N ARG A 48 9.99 17.26 -6.78
CA ARG A 48 9.10 18.41 -6.53
C ARG A 48 7.71 17.96 -6.10
N HIS A 49 7.07 17.09 -6.89
CA HIS A 49 5.72 16.61 -6.60
C HIS A 49 5.65 15.87 -5.27
N LEU A 50 6.65 15.03 -4.95
CA LEU A 50 6.74 14.36 -3.66
C LEU A 50 6.86 15.35 -2.49
N SER A 51 7.63 16.43 -2.67
CA SER A 51 7.72 17.50 -1.66
C SER A 51 6.38 18.22 -1.46
N ASP A 52 5.65 18.48 -2.55
CA ASP A 52 4.33 19.06 -2.50
C ASP A 52 3.35 18.13 -1.76
N MET A 53 3.35 16.83 -2.09
CA MET A 53 2.52 15.82 -1.43
C MET A 53 2.81 15.71 0.08
N LEU A 54 4.08 15.77 0.50
CA LEU A 54 4.45 15.84 1.92
C LEU A 54 3.88 17.09 2.59
N SER A 55 3.93 18.25 1.91
CA SER A 55 3.38 19.50 2.44
C SER A 55 1.86 19.47 2.63
N TYR A 56 1.17 18.60 1.88
CA TYR A 56 -0.28 18.38 2.00
C TYR A 56 -0.64 17.42 3.14
N GLY A 57 0.36 16.79 3.79
CA GLY A 57 0.13 15.75 4.80
C GLY A 57 -0.20 14.38 4.20
N CYS A 58 0.19 14.14 2.94
CA CYS A 58 0.08 12.83 2.32
C CYS A 58 1.00 11.81 3.00
N THR A 59 0.47 10.62 3.25
CA THR A 59 1.22 9.50 3.86
C THR A 59 1.29 8.28 2.96
N ARG A 60 0.41 8.19 1.96
CA ARG A 60 0.31 7.06 1.04
C ARG A 60 0.15 7.52 -0.40
N LEU A 61 0.96 6.94 -1.29
CA LEU A 61 0.88 7.15 -2.72
C LEU A 61 0.37 5.89 -3.40
N GLU A 62 -0.50 6.06 -4.39
CA GLU A 62 -0.89 4.98 -5.26
C GLU A 62 -0.48 5.27 -6.70
N ILE A 63 0.24 4.33 -7.30
CA ILE A 63 0.89 4.51 -8.59
C ILE A 63 0.30 3.53 -9.59
N GLY A 64 -0.19 4.07 -10.71
CA GLY A 64 -0.78 3.29 -11.79
C GLY A 64 0.24 2.56 -12.67
N VAL A 65 0.84 1.49 -12.14
CA VAL A 65 1.83 0.62 -12.82
C VAL A 65 1.21 -0.17 -13.97
N GLN A 66 0.14 -0.89 -13.66
CA GLN A 66 -0.65 -1.76 -14.54
C GLN A 66 0.06 -3.03 -15.00
N SER A 67 1.25 -2.91 -15.59
CA SER A 67 2.09 -4.02 -16.06
C SER A 67 3.57 -3.73 -15.79
N VAL A 68 4.35 -4.79 -15.65
CA VAL A 68 5.83 -4.72 -15.54
C VAL A 68 6.53 -4.77 -16.89
N TYR A 69 5.77 -4.92 -17.99
CA TYR A 69 6.34 -5.02 -19.34
C TYR A 69 6.24 -3.71 -20.13
N GLU A 70 7.35 -3.30 -20.76
CA GLU A 70 7.44 -2.07 -21.56
C GLU A 70 6.63 -2.15 -22.87
N ASP A 71 6.52 -3.33 -23.48
CA ASP A 71 5.70 -3.53 -24.69
C ASP A 71 4.22 -3.27 -24.40
N VAL A 72 3.69 -3.79 -23.28
CA VAL A 72 2.30 -3.56 -22.85
C VAL A 72 2.06 -2.09 -22.54
N ALA A 73 2.98 -1.42 -21.85
CA ALA A 73 2.87 0.01 -21.55
C ALA A 73 2.82 0.87 -22.84
N ARG A 74 3.63 0.51 -23.84
CA ARG A 74 3.66 1.17 -25.16
C ARG A 74 2.39 0.88 -25.97
N ASP A 75 1.99 -0.38 -26.08
CA ASP A 75 0.88 -0.82 -26.94
C ASP A 75 -0.47 -0.30 -26.40
N THR A 76 -0.59 -0.14 -25.08
CA THR A 76 -1.77 0.46 -24.44
C THR A 76 -1.73 1.99 -24.40
N ASN A 77 -0.70 2.62 -24.98
CA ASN A 77 -0.44 4.06 -24.98
C ASN A 77 -0.56 4.66 -23.58
N ARG A 78 0.15 4.05 -22.62
CA ARG A 78 0.02 4.40 -21.21
C ARG A 78 0.65 5.75 -20.85
N GLY A 79 1.68 6.16 -21.61
CA GLY A 79 2.37 7.44 -21.46
C GLY A 79 3.44 7.45 -20.36
N HIS A 80 3.84 6.30 -19.84
CA HIS A 80 4.98 6.14 -18.93
C HIS A 80 5.75 4.85 -19.23
N THR A 81 6.96 4.73 -18.69
CA THR A 81 7.81 3.53 -18.80
C THR A 81 7.87 2.78 -17.48
N VAL A 82 8.19 1.49 -17.54
CA VAL A 82 8.44 0.67 -16.34
C VAL A 82 9.63 1.20 -15.56
N LYS A 83 10.65 1.71 -16.26
CA LYS A 83 11.77 2.40 -15.60
C LYS A 83 11.30 3.59 -14.73
N ALA A 84 10.40 4.42 -15.24
CA ALA A 84 9.85 5.55 -14.47
C ALA A 84 9.05 5.07 -13.25
N VAL A 85 8.38 3.91 -13.33
CA VAL A 85 7.74 3.27 -12.17
C VAL A 85 8.78 2.93 -11.10
N CYS A 86 9.85 2.22 -11.46
CA CYS A 86 10.89 1.81 -10.52
C CYS A 86 11.57 3.01 -9.83
N GLU A 87 11.84 4.08 -10.58
CA GLU A 87 12.38 5.34 -10.06
C GLU A 87 11.39 6.03 -9.11
N SER A 88 10.09 6.07 -9.47
CA SER A 88 9.06 6.65 -8.63
C SER A 88 8.89 5.91 -7.30
N PHE A 89 9.01 4.57 -7.31
CA PHE A 89 8.95 3.73 -6.11
C PHE A 89 10.14 4.02 -5.21
N HIS A 90 11.34 4.09 -5.77
CA HIS A 90 12.55 4.42 -5.03
C HIS A 90 12.43 5.77 -4.33
N LEU A 91 12.11 6.83 -5.08
CA LEU A 91 11.96 8.18 -4.53
C LEU A 91 10.84 8.27 -3.48
N ALA A 92 9.72 7.58 -3.70
CA ALA A 92 8.60 7.58 -2.77
C ALA A 92 8.95 6.87 -1.45
N LYS A 93 9.61 5.70 -1.51
CA LYS A 93 10.04 4.95 -0.32
C LYS A 93 11.11 5.69 0.48
N ASP A 94 12.06 6.33 -0.19
CA ASP A 94 13.11 7.13 0.46
C ASP A 94 12.60 8.47 1.04
N ALA A 95 11.44 8.95 0.58
CA ALA A 95 10.68 10.03 1.23
C ALA A 95 9.72 9.51 2.32
N GLY A 96 9.73 8.21 2.60
CA GLY A 96 8.95 7.58 3.66
C GLY A 96 7.55 7.13 3.27
N PHE A 97 7.03 7.50 2.09
CA PHE A 97 5.64 7.18 1.72
C PHE A 97 5.36 5.68 1.72
N LYS A 98 4.15 5.31 2.12
CA LYS A 98 3.59 4.00 1.80
C LYS A 98 3.24 3.94 0.31
N VAL A 99 3.76 2.94 -0.41
CA VAL A 99 3.58 2.81 -1.87
C VAL A 99 2.62 1.68 -2.18
N VAL A 100 1.56 1.99 -2.92
CA VAL A 100 0.57 1.02 -3.40
C VAL A 100 0.58 1.01 -4.93
N ALA A 101 0.67 -0.16 -5.55
CA ALA A 101 0.59 -0.26 -7.00
C ALA A 101 -0.83 -0.63 -7.45
N HIS A 102 -1.27 -0.08 -8.58
CA HIS A 102 -2.41 -0.62 -9.31
C HIS A 102 -1.90 -1.59 -10.36
N MET A 103 -2.32 -2.84 -10.30
CA MET A 103 -1.94 -3.88 -11.25
C MET A 103 -3.18 -4.38 -12.00
N MET A 104 -3.03 -4.63 -13.29
CA MET A 104 -4.13 -5.02 -14.17
C MET A 104 -3.77 -6.30 -14.95
N PRO A 105 -4.34 -7.46 -14.59
CA PRO A 105 -4.27 -8.64 -15.46
C PRO A 105 -5.22 -8.50 -16.65
N ASP A 106 -5.10 -9.40 -17.63
CA ASP A 106 -5.97 -9.48 -18.82
C ASP A 106 -5.86 -8.23 -19.72
N LEU A 107 -4.68 -7.60 -19.76
CA LEU A 107 -4.42 -6.48 -20.68
C LEU A 107 -4.27 -6.98 -22.14
N PRO A 108 -4.44 -6.11 -23.15
CA PRO A 108 -4.15 -6.48 -24.54
C PRO A 108 -2.73 -7.03 -24.71
N ASN A 109 -2.57 -8.03 -25.57
CA ASN A 109 -1.30 -8.72 -25.85
C ASN A 109 -0.69 -9.45 -24.63
N MET A 110 -1.46 -9.62 -23.55
CA MET A 110 -1.11 -10.46 -22.41
C MET A 110 -1.84 -11.81 -22.47
N GLY A 111 -1.16 -12.85 -22.00
CA GLY A 111 -1.73 -14.18 -21.80
C GLY A 111 -1.57 -14.63 -20.36
N LEU A 112 -2.23 -15.72 -19.97
CA LEU A 112 -2.28 -16.19 -18.58
C LEU A 112 -0.90 -16.44 -17.96
N GLU A 113 0.01 -17.05 -18.74
CA GLU A 113 1.38 -17.32 -18.29
C GLU A 113 2.14 -16.01 -18.07
N ARG A 114 2.08 -15.07 -19.02
CA ARG A 114 2.71 -13.74 -18.90
C ARG A 114 2.15 -12.94 -17.72
N ASP A 115 0.84 -13.04 -17.46
CA ASP A 115 0.22 -12.42 -16.29
C ASP A 115 0.78 -13.01 -14.98
N MET A 116 0.91 -14.34 -14.90
CA MET A 116 1.51 -14.99 -13.74
C MET A 116 2.98 -14.57 -13.53
N ASP A 117 3.79 -14.62 -14.59
CA ASP A 117 5.20 -14.20 -14.54
C ASP A 117 5.34 -12.73 -14.13
N GLN A 118 4.43 -11.87 -14.60
CA GLN A 118 4.38 -10.47 -14.18
C GLN A 118 4.19 -10.32 -12.67
N PHE A 119 3.34 -11.13 -12.03
CA PHE A 119 3.12 -11.04 -10.58
C PHE A 119 4.26 -11.67 -9.78
N VAL A 120 4.87 -12.74 -10.29
CA VAL A 120 6.11 -13.30 -9.71
C VAL A 120 7.20 -12.23 -9.71
N GLU A 121 7.48 -11.61 -10.85
CA GLU A 121 8.47 -10.55 -10.96
C GLU A 121 8.12 -9.37 -10.03
N PHE A 122 6.87 -8.95 -10.01
CA PHE A 122 6.41 -7.81 -9.21
C PHE A 122 6.65 -7.98 -7.69
N PHE A 123 6.60 -9.21 -7.16
CA PHE A 123 6.88 -9.50 -5.76
C PHE A 123 8.33 -9.90 -5.50
N GLU A 124 9.00 -10.57 -6.43
CA GLU A 124 10.37 -11.05 -6.24
C GLU A 124 11.42 -9.98 -6.56
N ASN A 125 11.21 -9.19 -7.63
CA ASN A 125 12.14 -8.18 -8.09
C ASN A 125 12.19 -6.99 -7.09
N PRO A 126 13.36 -6.69 -6.50
CA PRO A 126 13.50 -5.60 -5.53
C PRO A 126 13.19 -4.22 -6.11
N ALA A 127 13.14 -4.05 -7.43
CA ALA A 127 12.73 -2.79 -8.06
C ALA A 127 11.25 -2.44 -7.83
N PHE A 128 10.40 -3.40 -7.45
CA PHE A 128 8.98 -3.18 -7.17
C PHE A 128 8.63 -3.32 -5.69
N ARG A 129 8.39 -4.56 -5.22
CA ARG A 129 8.03 -4.91 -3.83
C ARG A 129 7.21 -3.84 -3.09
N PRO A 130 5.99 -3.49 -3.55
CA PRO A 130 5.21 -2.44 -2.91
C PRO A 130 4.54 -2.91 -1.61
N ASP A 131 4.17 -1.95 -0.77
CA ASP A 131 3.50 -2.24 0.52
C ASP A 131 2.05 -2.68 0.33
N GLY A 132 1.48 -2.41 -0.85
CA GLY A 132 0.14 -2.86 -1.18
C GLY A 132 -0.13 -2.89 -2.67
N MET A 133 -1.21 -3.56 -3.01
CA MET A 133 -1.69 -3.70 -4.37
C MET A 133 -3.20 -3.49 -4.46
N LYS A 134 -3.65 -2.85 -5.53
CA LYS A 134 -5.03 -2.89 -6.01
C LYS A 134 -5.05 -3.70 -7.30
N LEU A 135 -5.69 -4.87 -7.25
CA LEU A 135 -5.78 -5.80 -8.37
C LEU A 135 -7.06 -5.52 -9.14
N TYR A 136 -6.91 -5.04 -10.38
CA TYR A 136 -8.01 -4.62 -11.22
C TYR A 136 -7.97 -5.34 -12.56
N PRO A 137 -8.64 -6.51 -12.67
CA PRO A 137 -8.81 -7.14 -13.97
C PRO A 137 -9.36 -6.17 -15.01
N THR A 138 -8.88 -6.30 -16.23
CA THR A 138 -9.27 -5.41 -17.32
C THR A 138 -10.75 -5.58 -17.64
N LEU A 139 -11.42 -4.44 -17.84
CA LEU A 139 -12.85 -4.40 -18.19
C LEU A 139 -13.03 -3.64 -19.50
N VAL A 140 -13.85 -4.18 -20.39
CA VAL A 140 -14.23 -3.52 -21.64
C VAL A 140 -15.41 -2.60 -21.37
N ILE A 141 -15.20 -1.30 -21.53
CA ILE A 141 -16.21 -0.26 -21.31
C ILE A 141 -16.45 0.51 -22.61
N ARG A 142 -17.71 0.77 -22.95
CA ARG A 142 -18.08 1.56 -24.13
C ARG A 142 -17.39 2.92 -24.14
N GLY A 143 -16.90 3.33 -25.32
CA GLY A 143 -16.20 4.61 -25.50
C GLY A 143 -14.72 4.61 -25.08
N THR A 144 -14.13 3.43 -24.88
CA THR A 144 -12.68 3.27 -24.67
C THR A 144 -12.01 2.68 -25.92
N GLY A 145 -10.70 2.91 -26.10
CA GLY A 145 -9.96 2.29 -27.21
C GLY A 145 -9.99 0.75 -27.16
N LEU A 146 -10.04 0.18 -25.95
CA LEU A 146 -10.18 -1.26 -25.74
C LEU A 146 -11.51 -1.81 -26.29
N TYR A 147 -12.59 -1.02 -26.24
CA TYR A 147 -13.88 -1.42 -26.80
C TYR A 147 -13.82 -1.62 -28.31
N GLU A 148 -13.05 -0.81 -29.04
CA GLU A 148 -12.88 -0.97 -30.49
C GLU A 148 -12.05 -2.22 -30.83
N LEU A 149 -11.04 -2.54 -30.01
CA LEU A 149 -10.29 -3.80 -30.15
C LEU A 149 -11.18 -5.01 -29.91
N TRP A 150 -12.02 -4.95 -28.87
CA TRP A 150 -13.00 -6.00 -28.57
C TRP A 150 -14.03 -6.17 -29.69
N LYS A 151 -14.60 -5.07 -30.18
CA LYS A 151 -15.59 -5.07 -31.27
C LYS A 151 -15.03 -5.61 -32.59
N THR A 152 -13.75 -5.39 -32.86
CA THR A 152 -13.05 -5.91 -34.05
C THR A 152 -12.52 -7.33 -33.87
N GLY A 153 -12.74 -7.97 -32.71
CA GLY A 153 -12.26 -9.32 -32.42
C GLY A 153 -10.75 -9.40 -32.14
N ARG A 154 -10.06 -8.27 -32.04
CA ARG A 154 -8.61 -8.17 -31.76
C ARG A 154 -8.27 -8.23 -30.27
N TYR A 155 -9.27 -8.17 -29.41
CA TYR A 155 -9.13 -8.40 -27.98
C TYR A 155 -10.29 -9.26 -27.47
N LYS A 156 -9.99 -10.21 -26.60
CA LYS A 156 -10.97 -11.06 -25.93
C LYS A 156 -10.57 -11.19 -24.47
N SER A 157 -11.46 -10.75 -23.59
CA SER A 157 -11.28 -10.89 -22.13
C SER A 157 -11.25 -12.37 -21.73
N TYR A 158 -10.63 -12.64 -20.59
CA TYR A 158 -10.63 -13.99 -20.02
C TYR A 158 -12.04 -14.46 -19.65
N PRO A 159 -12.30 -15.78 -19.77
CA PRO A 159 -13.48 -16.38 -19.18
C PRO A 159 -13.51 -16.15 -17.65
N PRO A 160 -14.69 -15.97 -17.03
CA PRO A 160 -14.79 -15.72 -15.59
C PRO A 160 -14.11 -16.78 -14.71
N SER A 161 -14.24 -18.06 -15.06
CA SER A 161 -13.60 -19.17 -14.32
C SER A 161 -12.07 -19.10 -14.37
N THR A 162 -11.53 -18.79 -15.54
CA THR A 162 -10.09 -18.59 -15.75
C THR A 162 -9.57 -17.39 -14.95
N LEU A 163 -10.33 -16.29 -14.93
CA LEU A 163 -9.95 -15.11 -14.17
C LEU A 163 -9.95 -15.38 -12.66
N VAL A 164 -10.94 -16.13 -12.15
CA VAL A 164 -10.97 -16.54 -10.74
C VAL A 164 -9.75 -17.41 -10.39
N ASP A 165 -9.38 -18.38 -11.24
CA ASP A 165 -8.20 -19.22 -11.03
C ASP A 165 -6.91 -18.39 -11.05
N LEU A 166 -6.77 -17.45 -12.00
CA LEU A 166 -5.63 -16.54 -12.09
C LEU A 166 -5.50 -15.69 -10.82
N VAL A 167 -6.59 -15.06 -10.37
CA VAL A 167 -6.58 -14.24 -9.16
C VAL A 167 -6.26 -15.06 -7.92
N ALA A 168 -6.79 -16.28 -7.80
CA ALA A 168 -6.48 -17.19 -6.69
C ALA A 168 -4.97 -17.50 -6.62
N ARG A 169 -4.33 -17.79 -7.77
CA ARG A 169 -2.88 -18.01 -7.85
C ARG A 169 -2.08 -16.76 -7.52
N ILE A 170 -2.50 -15.59 -8.01
CA ILE A 170 -1.85 -14.30 -7.69
C ILE A 170 -1.90 -14.03 -6.18
N LEU A 171 -3.05 -14.26 -5.54
CA LEU A 171 -3.21 -14.06 -4.09
C LEU A 171 -2.34 -15.01 -3.26
N ALA A 172 -2.05 -16.21 -3.77
CA ALA A 172 -1.11 -17.14 -3.14
C ALA A 172 0.35 -16.65 -3.15
N LEU A 173 0.73 -15.81 -4.12
CA LEU A 173 2.07 -15.23 -4.23
C LEU A 173 2.29 -14.01 -3.32
N VAL A 174 1.22 -13.44 -2.76
CA VAL A 174 1.31 -12.17 -2.01
C VAL A 174 2.13 -12.38 -0.75
N PRO A 175 3.24 -11.63 -0.57
CA PRO A 175 4.06 -11.77 0.61
C PRO A 175 3.37 -11.16 1.85
N PRO A 176 3.75 -11.61 3.07
CA PRO A 176 3.05 -11.23 4.31
C PRO A 176 3.19 -9.76 4.70
N TRP A 177 4.11 -9.02 4.07
CA TRP A 177 4.24 -7.57 4.25
C TRP A 177 3.41 -6.75 3.25
N THR A 178 2.70 -7.36 2.30
CA THR A 178 1.90 -6.65 1.29
C THR A 178 0.41 -6.75 1.59
N ARG A 179 -0.32 -5.62 1.44
CA ARG A 179 -1.78 -5.56 1.61
C ARG A 179 -2.49 -5.52 0.26
N VAL A 180 -3.40 -6.45 -0.01
CA VAL A 180 -4.31 -6.37 -1.17
C VAL A 180 -5.57 -5.59 -0.78
N TYR A 181 -5.68 -4.36 -1.24
CA TYR A 181 -6.78 -3.47 -0.88
C TYR A 181 -8.10 -3.85 -1.53
N ARG A 182 -8.05 -4.11 -2.85
CA ARG A 182 -9.20 -4.40 -3.70
C ARG A 182 -8.83 -5.44 -4.75
N VAL A 183 -9.81 -6.27 -5.07
CA VAL A 183 -9.78 -7.29 -6.12
C VAL A 183 -11.04 -7.03 -6.92
N GLN A 184 -10.92 -6.21 -7.98
CA GLN A 184 -11.96 -5.54 -8.79
C GLN A 184 -12.24 -4.06 -8.44
N ARG A 185 -12.78 -3.31 -9.43
CA ARG A 185 -13.22 -1.91 -9.31
C ARG A 185 -14.74 -1.83 -9.07
N ASP A 186 -15.16 -0.75 -8.40
CA ASP A 186 -16.58 -0.43 -8.21
C ASP A 186 -17.15 0.24 -9.48
N ILE A 187 -17.28 -0.54 -10.55
CA ILE A 187 -17.87 -0.09 -11.81
C ILE A 187 -19.26 -0.74 -11.94
N PRO A 188 -20.33 0.04 -12.17
CA PRO A 188 -21.65 -0.52 -12.41
C PRO A 188 -21.63 -1.55 -13.55
N MET A 189 -22.06 -2.77 -13.26
CA MET A 189 -22.08 -3.88 -14.22
C MET A 189 -22.77 -3.55 -15.56
N PRO A 190 -23.86 -2.75 -15.62
CA PRO A 190 -24.47 -2.37 -16.90
C PRO A 190 -23.55 -1.58 -17.85
N LEU A 191 -22.46 -1.00 -17.34
CA LEU A 191 -21.47 -0.27 -18.16
C LEU A 191 -20.39 -1.19 -18.73
N VAL A 192 -20.25 -2.40 -18.19
CA VAL A 192 -19.24 -3.39 -18.58
C VAL A 192 -19.77 -4.20 -19.75
N SER A 193 -19.07 -4.16 -20.88
CA SER A 193 -19.42 -4.93 -22.09
C SER A 193 -18.78 -6.32 -22.11
N SER A 194 -17.63 -6.49 -21.46
CA SER A 194 -16.92 -7.78 -21.32
C SER A 194 -15.88 -7.68 -20.19
N GLY A 195 -15.56 -8.80 -19.54
CA GLY A 195 -14.61 -8.90 -18.43
C GLY A 195 -15.22 -9.61 -17.23
N VAL A 196 -15.03 -9.06 -16.03
CA VAL A 196 -15.62 -9.57 -14.78
C VAL A 196 -17.15 -9.50 -14.86
N GLU A 197 -17.84 -10.61 -14.56
CA GLU A 197 -19.31 -10.70 -14.58
C GLU A 197 -19.95 -10.53 -13.19
N HIS A 198 -19.21 -10.82 -12.12
CA HIS A 198 -19.73 -10.84 -10.75
C HIS A 198 -19.01 -9.83 -9.85
N GLY A 199 -19.77 -9.16 -8.99
CA GLY A 199 -19.24 -8.18 -8.03
C GLY A 199 -18.58 -8.79 -6.78
N ASN A 200 -18.31 -10.09 -6.74
CA ASN A 200 -17.74 -10.78 -5.56
C ASN A 200 -16.45 -11.55 -5.90
N LEU A 201 -15.62 -11.03 -6.81
CA LEU A 201 -14.41 -11.72 -7.30
C LEU A 201 -13.45 -12.16 -6.19
N ARG A 202 -13.30 -11.37 -5.12
CA ARG A 202 -12.45 -11.74 -3.97
C ARG A 202 -12.93 -13.01 -3.27
N GLU A 203 -14.23 -13.13 -3.05
CA GLU A 203 -14.82 -14.29 -2.37
C GLU A 203 -14.66 -15.55 -3.21
N LEU A 204 -14.93 -15.45 -4.52
CA LEU A 204 -14.74 -16.54 -5.47
C LEU A 204 -13.28 -16.99 -5.53
N ALA A 205 -12.33 -16.05 -5.55
CA ALA A 205 -10.91 -16.36 -5.53
C ALA A 205 -10.49 -17.06 -4.24
N LEU A 206 -10.95 -16.60 -3.07
CA LEU A 206 -10.64 -17.24 -1.78
C LEU A 206 -11.25 -18.64 -1.67
N ALA A 207 -12.46 -18.86 -2.19
CA ALA A 207 -13.05 -20.19 -2.28
C ALA A 207 -12.20 -21.11 -3.17
N ARG A 208 -11.80 -20.61 -4.35
CA ARG A 208 -10.94 -21.35 -5.27
C ARG A 208 -9.57 -21.69 -4.68
N MET A 209 -8.99 -20.80 -3.88
CA MET A 209 -7.72 -21.08 -3.18
C MET A 209 -7.84 -22.25 -2.20
N LYS A 210 -8.99 -22.39 -1.51
CA LYS A 210 -9.26 -23.54 -0.64
C LYS A 210 -9.28 -24.85 -1.43
N ASP A 211 -9.92 -24.85 -2.60
CA ASP A 211 -9.95 -26.03 -3.48
C ASP A 211 -8.54 -26.42 -3.99
N LEU A 212 -7.65 -25.42 -4.13
CA LEU A 212 -6.26 -25.60 -4.52
C LEU A 212 -5.33 -25.97 -3.35
N GLY A 213 -5.82 -25.98 -2.11
CA GLY A 213 -5.00 -26.21 -0.91
C GLY A 213 -3.98 -25.08 -0.64
N THR A 214 -4.24 -23.87 -1.14
CA THR A 214 -3.36 -22.70 -0.96
C THR A 214 -3.97 -21.69 0.01
N GLN A 215 -3.13 -20.88 0.66
CA GLN A 215 -3.55 -19.87 1.63
C GLN A 215 -3.11 -18.47 1.20
N CYS A 216 -3.98 -17.49 1.41
CA CYS A 216 -3.68 -16.08 1.16
C CYS A 216 -3.07 -15.46 2.42
N ARG A 217 -1.78 -15.13 2.38
CA ARG A 217 -1.06 -14.54 3.53
C ARG A 217 -0.95 -13.02 3.47
N ASP A 218 -1.84 -12.35 2.72
CA ASP A 218 -1.84 -10.89 2.67
C ASP A 218 -2.21 -10.26 4.03
N VAL A 219 -1.70 -9.05 4.28
CA VAL A 219 -1.94 -8.30 5.53
C VAL A 219 -3.44 -8.17 5.84
N ARG A 220 -4.28 -8.04 4.80
CA ARG A 220 -5.72 -7.86 4.98
C ARG A 220 -6.40 -9.14 5.47
N THR A 221 -6.10 -10.30 4.90
CA THR A 221 -6.79 -11.54 5.32
C THR A 221 -6.37 -11.96 6.72
N ARG A 222 -5.14 -11.63 7.12
CA ARG A 222 -4.59 -11.97 8.45
C ARG A 222 -5.02 -11.00 9.56
N GLU A 223 -5.54 -9.82 9.24
CA GLU A 223 -5.85 -8.81 10.28
C GLU A 223 -6.91 -9.32 11.28
N VAL A 224 -6.67 -9.12 12.58
CA VAL A 224 -7.53 -9.63 13.67
C VAL A 224 -9.01 -9.27 13.51
N GLY A 225 -9.32 -8.07 12.99
CA GLY A 225 -10.71 -7.66 12.76
C GLY A 225 -11.42 -8.50 11.70
N ILE A 226 -10.73 -8.90 10.62
CA ILE A 226 -11.30 -9.77 9.59
C ILE A 226 -11.43 -11.19 10.12
N GLN A 227 -10.43 -11.69 10.86
CA GLN A 227 -10.47 -13.02 11.47
C GLN A 227 -11.57 -13.16 12.53
N GLU A 228 -11.81 -12.13 13.35
CA GLU A 228 -12.90 -12.13 14.33
C GLU A 228 -14.27 -12.12 13.63
N ILE A 229 -14.44 -11.32 12.57
CA ILE A 229 -15.71 -11.23 11.82
C ILE A 229 -16.03 -12.53 11.07
N HIS A 230 -15.05 -13.10 10.35
CA HIS A 230 -15.28 -14.22 9.45
C HIS A 230 -15.12 -15.59 10.13
N HIS A 231 -14.22 -15.70 11.11
CA HIS A 231 -13.84 -16.97 11.72
C HIS A 231 -14.07 -17.02 13.24
N LYS A 232 -14.44 -15.90 13.87
CA LYS A 232 -14.65 -15.78 15.34
C LYS A 232 -13.45 -16.23 16.17
N VAL A 233 -12.25 -16.08 15.60
CA VAL A 233 -10.99 -16.46 16.25
C VAL A 233 -10.39 -15.25 16.95
N ARG A 234 -9.82 -15.47 18.14
CA ARG A 234 -9.05 -14.47 18.89
C ARG A 234 -7.63 -14.96 19.09
N PRO A 235 -6.62 -14.08 18.92
CA PRO A 235 -5.23 -14.47 19.11
C PRO A 235 -5.02 -14.88 20.56
N TYR A 236 -4.26 -15.95 20.77
CA TYR A 236 -3.94 -16.49 22.09
C TYR A 236 -2.49 -16.22 22.46
N GLN A 237 -1.57 -16.50 21.53
CA GLN A 237 -0.13 -16.33 21.72
C GLN A 237 0.41 -15.33 20.70
N ILE A 238 0.71 -14.12 21.17
CA ILE A 238 1.18 -13.03 20.31
C ILE A 238 2.69 -12.90 20.42
N GLU A 239 3.37 -13.02 19.28
CA GLU A 239 4.83 -12.94 19.17
C GLU A 239 5.25 -11.78 18.26
N LEU A 240 6.42 -11.21 18.54
CA LEU A 240 7.05 -10.24 17.66
C LEU A 240 7.75 -10.98 16.53
N VAL A 241 7.31 -10.75 15.31
CA VAL A 241 7.90 -11.32 14.08
C VAL A 241 8.55 -10.20 13.27
N ARG A 242 9.77 -10.46 12.81
CA ARG A 242 10.53 -9.55 11.93
C ARG A 242 10.77 -10.21 10.57
N ARG A 243 10.58 -9.45 9.50
CA ARG A 243 10.88 -9.85 8.13
C ARG A 243 11.63 -8.74 7.42
N ASP A 244 12.86 -9.02 7.00
CA ASP A 244 13.70 -8.08 6.28
C ASP A 244 13.70 -8.39 4.78
N TYR A 245 13.64 -7.34 3.95
CA TYR A 245 13.73 -7.48 2.50
C TYR A 245 14.35 -6.25 1.87
N VAL A 246 15.05 -6.45 0.75
CA VAL A 246 15.56 -5.35 -0.06
C VAL A 246 14.44 -4.83 -0.96
N ALA A 247 14.25 -3.53 -1.00
CA ALA A 247 13.37 -2.88 -1.97
C ALA A 247 13.93 -1.52 -2.41
N ASN A 248 14.01 -1.33 -3.72
CA ASN A 248 14.46 -0.11 -4.37
C ASN A 248 15.79 0.38 -3.79
N GLY A 249 16.79 -0.50 -3.70
CA GLY A 249 18.13 -0.19 -3.18
C GLY A 249 18.21 0.04 -1.66
N GLY A 250 17.11 -0.02 -0.92
CA GLY A 250 17.10 0.15 0.54
C GLY A 250 16.69 -1.11 1.29
N TRP A 251 17.02 -1.10 2.58
CA TRP A 251 16.67 -2.15 3.53
C TRP A 251 15.32 -1.82 4.16
N GLU A 252 14.32 -2.66 3.90
CA GLU A 252 13.02 -2.63 4.56
C GLU A 252 12.96 -3.70 5.64
N THR A 253 12.45 -3.32 6.81
CA THR A 253 12.16 -4.18 7.95
C THR A 253 10.67 -4.10 8.25
N PHE A 254 9.98 -5.22 8.11
CA PHE A 254 8.58 -5.37 8.48
C PHE A 254 8.52 -6.03 9.86
N LEU A 255 8.16 -5.24 10.87
CA LEU A 255 7.89 -5.71 12.22
C LEU A 255 6.39 -5.92 12.39
N SER A 256 6.02 -7.00 13.05
CA SER A 256 4.61 -7.32 13.27
C SER A 256 4.42 -8.10 14.56
N TYR A 257 3.35 -7.78 15.28
CA TYR A 257 2.83 -8.67 16.31
C TYR A 257 1.81 -9.60 15.68
N GLU A 258 2.11 -10.89 15.68
CA GLU A 258 1.32 -11.93 15.02
C GLU A 258 1.09 -13.12 15.98
N ASP A 259 0.01 -13.87 15.77
CA ASP A 259 -0.19 -15.22 16.32
C ASP A 259 0.28 -16.22 15.25
N PRO A 260 1.45 -16.85 15.40
CA PRO A 260 2.01 -17.73 14.37
C PRO A 260 1.21 -19.02 14.15
N GLU A 261 0.51 -19.52 15.16
CA GLU A 261 -0.28 -20.75 15.07
C GLU A 261 -1.57 -20.50 14.28
N GLN A 262 -2.20 -19.35 14.52
CA GLN A 262 -3.48 -19.00 13.89
C GLN A 262 -3.32 -18.10 12.64
N ASP A 263 -2.08 -17.69 12.33
CA ASP A 263 -1.70 -16.75 11.28
C ASP A 263 -2.45 -15.39 11.35
N ILE A 264 -2.65 -14.88 12.56
CA ILE A 264 -3.39 -13.63 12.83
C ILE A 264 -2.43 -12.46 13.05
N LEU A 265 -2.70 -11.32 12.44
CA LEU A 265 -1.93 -10.08 12.55
C LEU A 265 -2.65 -9.06 13.45
N VAL A 266 -1.95 -8.62 14.51
CA VAL A 266 -2.46 -7.65 15.50
C VAL A 266 -1.95 -6.24 15.24
N GLY A 267 -0.69 -6.09 14.89
CA GLY A 267 -0.10 -4.79 14.58
C GLY A 267 1.13 -4.94 13.69
N LEU A 268 1.45 -3.88 12.96
CA LEU A 268 2.58 -3.84 12.04
C LEU A 268 3.29 -2.49 12.09
N LEU A 269 4.59 -2.51 11.78
CA LEU A 269 5.42 -1.36 11.55
C LEU A 269 6.33 -1.61 10.35
N ARG A 270 6.49 -0.58 9.50
CA ARG A 270 7.44 -0.58 8.39
C ARG A 270 8.59 0.37 8.70
N LEU A 271 9.79 -0.17 8.86
CA LEU A 271 11.01 0.59 9.06
C LEU A 271 11.87 0.47 7.81
N ARG A 272 12.47 1.59 7.37
CA ARG A 272 13.41 1.62 6.26
C ARG A 272 14.69 2.34 6.66
N LYS A 273 15.85 1.80 6.29
CA LYS A 273 17.11 2.54 6.33
C LYS A 273 17.15 3.49 5.14
N CYS A 274 17.22 4.80 5.38
CA CYS A 274 17.28 5.77 4.29
C CYS A 274 18.58 5.58 3.49
N SER A 275 18.47 5.61 2.15
CA SER A 275 19.63 5.60 1.27
C SER A 275 20.35 6.97 1.31
N GLU A 276 21.61 7.01 0.87
CA GLU A 276 22.34 8.26 0.65
C GLU A 276 21.71 9.11 -0.47
N GLU A 277 20.94 8.49 -1.35
CA GLU A 277 20.24 9.12 -2.48
C GLU A 277 18.97 9.87 -2.05
N SER A 278 18.57 9.76 -0.78
CA SER A 278 17.40 10.48 -0.26
C SER A 278 17.54 11.99 -0.49
N PHE A 279 16.57 12.54 -1.21
CA PHE A 279 16.60 13.95 -1.61
C PHE A 279 16.13 14.90 -0.50
N ARG A 280 15.55 14.37 0.59
CA ARG A 280 15.02 15.16 1.70
C ARG A 280 16.12 15.50 2.69
N PRO A 281 16.37 16.78 2.99
CA PRO A 281 17.46 17.17 3.90
C PRO A 281 17.29 16.57 5.29
N GLU A 282 16.05 16.38 5.76
CA GLU A 282 15.75 15.84 7.10
C GLU A 282 16.15 14.36 7.25
N LEU A 283 16.26 13.63 6.13
CA LEU A 283 16.52 12.19 6.07
C LEU A 283 17.95 11.84 5.64
N LYS A 284 18.84 12.83 5.57
CA LYS A 284 20.25 12.63 5.18
C LYS A 284 21.15 12.30 6.38
N GLY A 285 22.23 11.57 6.09
CA GLY A 285 23.34 11.37 7.01
C GLY A 285 23.10 10.27 8.04
N GLY A 286 22.62 9.09 7.64
CA GLY A 286 22.43 7.97 8.56
C GLY A 286 21.16 8.09 9.40
N VAL A 287 20.01 8.17 8.72
CA VAL A 287 18.68 8.27 9.33
C VAL A 287 17.87 7.03 8.95
N SER A 288 17.03 6.57 9.88
CA SER A 288 16.02 5.54 9.59
C SER A 288 14.63 6.16 9.60
N ILE A 289 13.72 5.63 8.78
CA ILE A 289 12.36 6.15 8.66
C ILE A 289 11.31 5.06 8.91
N VAL A 290 10.38 5.35 9.83
CA VAL A 290 9.14 4.61 10.00
C VAL A 290 8.13 5.12 8.98
N ARG A 291 7.76 4.23 8.06
CA ARG A 291 6.89 4.50 6.91
C ARG A 291 5.41 4.25 7.22
N GLU A 292 5.16 3.37 8.18
CA GLU A 292 3.82 3.03 8.65
C GLU A 292 3.92 2.43 10.05
N LEU A 293 3.01 2.85 10.94
CA LEU A 293 2.67 2.14 12.16
C LEU A 293 1.15 1.93 12.13
N HIS A 294 0.71 0.69 12.26
CA HIS A 294 -0.71 0.36 12.26
C HIS A 294 -0.99 -0.74 13.27
N VAL A 295 -1.83 -0.44 14.27
CA VAL A 295 -2.31 -1.43 15.23
C VAL A 295 -3.78 -1.66 14.97
N TYR A 296 -4.15 -2.91 14.72
CA TYR A 296 -5.52 -3.32 14.55
C TYR A 296 -6.17 -3.46 15.93
N GLY A 297 -7.22 -2.69 16.17
CA GLY A 297 -8.07 -2.82 17.34
C GLY A 297 -9.49 -3.14 16.93
N SER A 298 -10.26 -3.74 17.85
CA SER A 298 -11.71 -3.59 17.80
C SER A 298 -12.04 -2.11 17.97
N VAL A 299 -12.94 -1.57 17.15
CA VAL A 299 -13.42 -0.19 17.31
C VAL A 299 -14.13 -0.12 18.66
N VAL A 300 -13.44 0.37 19.70
CA VAL A 300 -14.06 0.55 21.02
C VAL A 300 -14.69 1.93 21.05
N PRO A 301 -16.02 2.06 21.22
CA PRO A 301 -16.63 3.33 21.57
C PRO A 301 -15.96 3.85 22.84
N VAL A 302 -15.56 5.11 22.83
CA VAL A 302 -14.81 5.81 23.91
C VAL A 302 -15.47 5.65 25.30
N SER A 303 -16.73 5.25 25.37
CA SER A 303 -17.53 5.07 26.58
C SER A 303 -17.46 3.70 27.26
N SER A 304 -16.81 2.67 26.70
CA SER A 304 -16.79 1.32 27.29
C SER A 304 -15.39 0.88 27.72
N ARG A 305 -15.03 1.15 28.99
CA ARG A 305 -13.82 0.65 29.64
C ARG A 305 -14.03 -0.80 30.07
N ASP A 306 -13.77 -1.74 29.17
CA ASP A 306 -13.80 -3.17 29.45
C ASP A 306 -12.37 -3.68 29.76
N PRO A 307 -12.10 -4.27 30.94
CA PRO A 307 -10.77 -4.74 31.34
C PRO A 307 -10.17 -5.81 30.42
N SER A 308 -11.01 -6.60 29.75
CA SER A 308 -10.57 -7.62 28.78
C SER A 308 -9.99 -7.02 27.48
N LYS A 309 -10.27 -5.76 27.18
CA LYS A 309 -9.78 -5.03 25.99
C LYS A 309 -8.43 -4.34 26.22
N PHE A 310 -7.88 -4.39 27.44
CA PHE A 310 -6.56 -3.82 27.75
C PHE A 310 -5.39 -4.55 27.07
N GLN A 311 -5.58 -5.79 26.61
CA GLN A 311 -4.51 -6.58 25.96
C GLN A 311 -3.97 -5.96 24.65
N HIS A 312 -4.73 -5.07 23.99
CA HIS A 312 -4.28 -4.39 22.76
C HIS A 312 -3.65 -3.01 22.99
N GLN A 313 -3.63 -2.52 24.24
CA GLN A 313 -3.04 -1.22 24.58
C GLN A 313 -1.55 -1.37 24.85
N GLY A 314 -0.72 -1.23 23.81
CA GLY A 314 0.74 -1.17 23.99
C GLY A 314 1.55 -1.59 22.78
N PHE A 315 0.98 -2.42 21.89
CA PHE A 315 1.70 -2.94 20.72
C PHE A 315 2.31 -1.85 19.83
N GLY A 316 1.66 -0.69 19.72
CA GLY A 316 2.21 0.43 18.96
C GLY A 316 3.50 0.99 19.59
N MET A 317 3.56 1.08 20.92
CA MET A 317 4.76 1.55 21.63
C MET A 317 5.87 0.51 21.56
N LEU A 318 5.55 -0.77 21.78
CA LEU A 318 6.51 -1.87 21.67
C LEU A 318 7.12 -1.99 20.26
N LEU A 319 6.32 -1.81 19.21
CA LEU A 319 6.81 -1.78 17.82
C LEU A 319 7.75 -0.59 17.59
N MET A 320 7.43 0.58 18.16
CA MET A 320 8.30 1.77 18.05
C MET A 320 9.61 1.59 18.83
N GLU A 321 9.57 1.01 20.02
CA GLU A 321 10.78 0.70 20.81
C GLU A 321 11.72 -0.25 20.06
N GLU A 322 11.17 -1.32 19.47
CA GLU A 322 11.98 -2.24 18.66
C GLU A 322 12.50 -1.56 17.38
N ALA A 323 11.71 -0.70 16.74
CA ALA A 323 12.16 0.05 15.58
C ALA A 323 13.30 1.02 15.92
N GLU A 324 13.24 1.67 17.08
CA GLU A 324 14.30 2.53 17.62
C GLU A 324 15.57 1.73 17.91
N ARG A 325 15.44 0.54 18.52
CA ARG A 325 16.57 -0.37 18.77
C ARG A 325 17.25 -0.79 17.47
N ILE A 326 16.50 -1.28 16.49
CA ILE A 326 17.03 -1.69 15.17
C ILE A 326 17.69 -0.50 14.45
N ALA A 327 17.06 0.66 14.47
CA ALA A 327 17.62 1.87 13.86
C ALA A 327 18.96 2.28 14.49
N LYS A 328 19.10 2.16 15.81
CA LYS A 328 20.33 2.51 16.52
C LYS A 328 21.42 1.44 16.32
N GLU A 329 21.11 0.20 16.67
CA GLU A 329 22.09 -0.88 16.81
C GLU A 329 22.49 -1.49 15.46
N GLU A 330 21.53 -1.66 14.55
CA GLU A 330 21.75 -2.41 13.31
C GLU A 330 21.89 -1.48 12.10
N HIS A 331 21.07 -0.43 12.00
CA HIS A 331 21.21 0.54 10.92
C HIS A 331 22.36 1.53 11.16
N GLY A 332 22.80 1.69 12.41
CA GLY A 332 23.77 2.71 12.82
C GLY A 332 23.25 4.14 12.65
N SER A 333 21.94 4.33 12.79
CA SER A 333 21.31 5.65 12.64
C SER A 333 21.36 6.43 13.95
N TRP A 334 21.67 7.72 13.86
CA TRP A 334 21.62 8.63 15.01
C TRP A 334 20.24 9.30 15.18
N LYS A 335 19.37 9.18 14.15
CA LYS A 335 18.02 9.76 14.13
C LYS A 335 17.04 8.79 13.50
N ILE A 336 15.83 8.76 14.05
CA ILE A 336 14.68 8.11 13.46
C ILE A 336 13.61 9.15 13.11
N ALA A 337 13.01 9.00 11.94
CA ALA A 337 11.93 9.85 11.44
C ALA A 337 10.66 9.02 11.24
N VAL A 338 9.50 9.67 11.31
CA VAL A 338 8.19 9.05 11.07
C VAL A 338 7.38 9.92 10.12
N ILE A 339 6.87 9.31 9.06
CA ILE A 339 5.86 9.95 8.20
C ILE A 339 4.48 9.85 8.88
N SER A 340 4.14 10.85 9.67
CA SER A 340 2.89 10.86 10.44
C SER A 340 1.80 11.64 9.72
N GLY A 341 0.58 11.10 9.73
CA GLY A 341 -0.61 11.88 9.39
C GLY A 341 -0.75 13.06 10.35
N VAL A 342 -1.27 14.19 9.87
CA VAL A 342 -1.39 15.42 10.66
C VAL A 342 -2.15 15.19 11.98
N GLY A 343 -3.20 14.38 11.95
CA GLY A 343 -4.00 14.05 13.12
C GLY A 343 -3.27 13.17 14.15
N THR A 344 -2.27 12.40 13.73
CA THR A 344 -1.56 11.44 14.60
C THR A 344 -0.28 11.99 15.21
N ARG A 345 0.17 13.20 14.86
CA ARG A 345 1.41 13.79 15.39
C ARG A 345 1.47 13.87 16.92
N ASN A 346 0.35 14.16 17.58
CA ASN A 346 0.27 14.19 19.04
C ASN A 346 0.54 12.84 19.71
N TYR A 347 0.30 11.72 19.03
CA TYR A 347 0.68 10.40 19.54
C TYR A 347 2.20 10.30 19.64
N TYR A 348 2.92 10.67 18.57
CA TYR A 348 4.38 10.65 18.52
C TYR A 348 5.03 11.65 19.50
N ARG A 349 4.41 12.82 19.71
CA ARG A 349 4.89 13.77 20.74
C ARG A 349 4.90 13.19 22.15
N LYS A 350 3.92 12.34 22.49
CA LYS A 350 3.87 11.70 23.83
C LYS A 350 5.01 10.72 24.07
N ILE A 351 5.59 10.17 23.00
CA ILE A 351 6.72 9.23 23.06
C ILE A 351 8.07 9.91 22.70
N GLY A 352 8.12 11.25 22.78
CA GLY A 352 9.36 12.03 22.69
C GLY A 352 9.78 12.46 21.28
N TYR A 353 8.89 12.39 20.28
CA TYR A 353 9.19 12.89 18.93
C TYR A 353 8.81 14.36 18.78
N GLU A 354 9.62 15.09 18.01
CA GLU A 354 9.42 16.50 17.67
C GLU A 354 9.16 16.66 16.18
N LEU A 355 8.55 17.77 15.76
CA LEU A 355 8.25 18.01 14.35
C LEU A 355 9.47 18.67 13.66
N GLU A 356 10.05 18.00 12.67
CA GLU A 356 11.12 18.52 11.80
C GLU A 356 10.66 18.44 10.33
N GLY A 357 10.34 19.59 9.74
CA GLY A 357 9.77 19.64 8.39
C GLY A 357 8.41 18.89 8.33
N PRO A 358 8.23 17.94 7.40
CA PRO A 358 7.00 17.15 7.32
C PRO A 358 6.98 15.93 8.27
N TYR A 359 8.10 15.58 8.93
CA TYR A 359 8.27 14.35 9.70
C TYR A 359 8.23 14.59 11.21
N MET A 360 7.85 13.56 11.96
CA MET A 360 8.10 13.49 13.40
C MET A 360 9.44 12.80 13.61
N VAL A 361 10.39 13.42 14.32
CA VAL A 361 11.76 12.92 14.49
C VAL A 361 12.11 12.73 15.96
N LYS A 362 13.00 11.78 16.23
CA LYS A 362 13.61 11.56 17.54
C LYS A 362 15.08 11.22 17.35
N LYS A 363 15.96 11.79 18.17
CA LYS A 363 17.38 11.43 18.21
C LYS A 363 17.55 10.13 19.00
N LEU A 364 18.41 9.26 18.51
CA LEU A 364 18.74 7.99 19.14
C LEU A 364 20.03 8.18 19.93
N ASP A 365 19.89 8.53 21.21
CA ASP A 365 21.00 8.62 22.17
C ASP A 365 21.47 7.22 22.58
#